data_AF-D5BGN2-F1
#
_entry.id   AF-D5BGN2-F1
#
_cell.length_a   1.000
_cell.length_b   1.000
_cell.length_c   1.000
_cell.angle_alpha   90.00
_cell.angle_beta   90.00
_cell.angle_gamma   90.00
#
_symmetry.space_group_name_H-M   'P 1'
#
loop_
_entity.id
_entity.type
_entity.pdbx_description
1 polymer ?
#
loop_
_entity_poly.entity_id
_entity_poly.type
_entity_poly.pdbx_seq_one_letter_code
_entity_poly.pdbx_strand_id
1 'polypeptide(L)' 'MYQKLTSKITEFERPNYFADQMVEGAFSEDKHEHHFANFNGGTLMTDFFDYKSPLCFLGHLADNFTNIYQNQ' A
#
# COMPACT_ATOMS: atom_id res chain seq x y z
N MET A 1 -2.65 17.83 -13.11
CA MET A 1 -1.46 16.96 -13.15
C MET A 1 -1.93 15.54 -12.95
N TYR A 2 -1.44 14.57 -13.73
CA TYR A 2 -1.79 13.15 -13.58
C TYR A 2 -0.52 12.36 -13.26
N GLN A 3 -0.61 11.41 -12.34
CA GLN A 3 0.45 10.44 -12.05
C GLN A 3 0.14 9.14 -12.77
N LYS A 4 1.15 8.51 -13.35
CA LYS A 4 1.05 7.14 -13.89
C LYS A 4 1.84 6.23 -12.98
N LEU A 5 1.17 5.23 -12.41
CA LEU A 5 1.76 4.21 -11.55
C LEU A 5 1.62 2.86 -12.25
N THR A 6 2.67 2.06 -12.20
CA THR A 6 2.70 0.71 -12.75
C THR A 6 3.07 -0.24 -11.61
N SER A 7 2.17 -1.16 -11.28
CA SER A 7 2.40 -2.21 -10.27
C SER A 7 2.33 -3.60 -10.89
N LYS A 8 2.98 -4.55 -10.24
CA LYS A 8 2.98 -5.97 -10.62
C LYS A 8 2.48 -6.81 -9.45
N ILE A 9 1.52 -7.69 -9.70
CA ILE A 9 1.13 -8.72 -8.71
C ILE A 9 2.32 -9.67 -8.54
N THR A 10 2.85 -9.74 -7.33
CA THR A 10 4.03 -10.54 -6.98
C THR A 10 3.67 -11.81 -6.21
N GLU A 11 2.58 -11.77 -5.45
CA GLU A 11 2.09 -12.89 -4.66
C GLU A 11 0.56 -13.02 -4.85
N PHE A 12 0.06 -14.24 -4.95
CA PHE A 12 -1.38 -14.48 -5.18
C PHE A 12 -1.79 -15.84 -4.60
N GLU A 13 -2.72 -15.83 -3.65
CA GLU A 13 -3.35 -17.00 -3.07
C GLU A 13 -4.87 -16.81 -3.02
N ARG A 14 -5.58 -17.44 -3.95
CA ARG A 14 -7.04 -17.36 -3.99
C ARG A 14 -7.69 -18.16 -2.84
N PRO A 15 -8.74 -17.63 -2.16
CA PRO A 15 -9.34 -16.30 -2.30
C PRO A 15 -8.82 -15.29 -1.26
N ASN A 16 -7.79 -15.64 -0.50
CA ASN A 16 -7.49 -15.01 0.78
C ASN A 16 -6.42 -13.93 0.70
N TYR A 17 -5.61 -13.90 -0.36
CA TYR A 17 -4.43 -13.03 -0.38
C TYR A 17 -3.97 -12.67 -1.78
N PHE A 18 -3.51 -11.43 -1.95
CA PHE A 18 -2.58 -11.09 -3.00
C PHE A 18 -1.71 -9.91 -2.59
N ALA A 19 -0.52 -9.80 -3.17
CA ALA A 19 0.33 -8.64 -3.02
C ALA A 19 0.78 -8.10 -4.36
N ASP A 20 0.83 -6.77 -4.45
CA ASP A 20 1.37 -6.05 -5.58
C ASP A 20 2.55 -5.16 -5.15
N GLN A 21 3.50 -4.99 -6.06
CA GLN A 21 4.66 -4.12 -5.87
C GLN A 21 4.74 -3.11 -7.00
N MET A 22 4.99 -1.85 -6.65
CA MET A 22 5.17 -0.79 -7.64
C MET A 22 6.50 -0.99 -8.38
N VAL A 23 6.46 -1.02 -9.70
CA VAL A 23 7.65 -1.14 -10.57
C VAL A 23 8.02 0.18 -11.24
N GLU A 24 7.07 1.11 -11.36
CA GLU A 24 7.30 2.45 -11.90
C GLU A 24 6.28 3.42 -11.27
N GLY A 25 6.74 4.54 -10.72
CA GLY A 25 5.81 5.53 -10.21
C GLY A 25 6.42 6.43 -9.14
N ALA A 26 5.53 6.95 -8.31
CA ALA A 26 5.87 7.93 -7.30
C ALA A 26 6.62 7.34 -6.12
N PHE A 27 6.61 6.02 -5.87
CA PHE A 27 7.28 5.43 -4.71
C PHE A 27 8.54 4.67 -5.13
N SER A 28 9.58 4.77 -4.29
CA SER A 28 10.88 4.14 -4.58
C SER A 28 10.86 2.62 -4.33
N GLU A 29 10.13 2.21 -3.30
CA GLU A 29 9.80 0.83 -2.96
C GLU A 29 8.39 0.86 -2.38
N ASP A 30 7.54 -0.06 -2.82
CA ASP A 30 6.16 -0.21 -2.35
C ASP A 30 5.77 -1.68 -2.44
N LYS A 31 5.29 -2.24 -1.33
CA LYS A 31 4.64 -3.55 -1.24
C LYS A 31 3.27 -3.33 -0.61
N HIS A 32 2.24 -3.64 -1.38
CA HIS A 32 0.87 -3.58 -0.93
C HIS A 32 0.30 -4.99 -0.83
N GLU A 33 -0.15 -5.35 0.36
CA GLU A 33 -0.73 -6.66 0.64
C GLU A 33 -2.22 -6.55 0.94
N HIS A 34 -3.00 -7.43 0.33
CA HIS A 34 -4.45 -7.48 0.48
C HIS A 34 -4.82 -8.82 1.11
N HIS A 35 -5.33 -8.80 2.34
CA HIS A 35 -5.74 -9.99 3.07
C HIS A 35 -7.26 -10.04 3.19
N PHE A 36 -7.84 -11.19 2.89
CA PHE A 36 -9.28 -11.41 2.87
C PHE A 36 -9.66 -12.49 3.87
N ALA A 37 -10.63 -12.19 4.72
CA ALA A 37 -11.19 -13.14 5.67
C ALA A 37 -12.73 -13.07 5.67
N ASN A 38 -13.39 -14.17 6.04
CA ASN A 38 -14.82 -14.14 6.28
C ASN A 38 -15.11 -13.38 7.58
N PHE A 39 -16.06 -12.46 7.55
CA PHE A 39 -16.48 -11.70 8.73
C PHE A 39 -17.97 -11.40 8.68
N ASN A 40 -18.73 -11.93 9.65
CA ASN A 40 -20.18 -11.69 9.82
C ASN A 40 -21.02 -11.86 8.53
N GLY A 41 -20.72 -12.88 7.73
CA GLY A 41 -21.43 -13.15 6.47
C GLY A 41 -21.00 -12.27 5.28
N GLY A 42 -19.99 -11.42 5.47
CA GLY A 42 -19.29 -10.69 4.41
C GLY A 42 -17.79 -10.99 4.39
N THR A 43 -17.02 -10.15 3.70
CA THR A 43 -15.56 -10.26 3.60
C THR A 43 -14.92 -9.07 4.30
N LEU A 44 -14.04 -9.36 5.27
CA LEU A 44 -13.10 -8.39 5.82
C LEU A 44 -11.87 -8.36 4.92
N MET A 45 -11.59 -7.19 4.35
CA MET A 45 -10.35 -6.90 3.64
C MET A 45 -9.44 -6.11 4.59
N THR A 46 -8.19 -6.52 4.73
CA THR A 46 -7.15 -5.83 5.49
C THR A 46 -5.99 -5.55 4.56
N ASP A 47 -5.65 -4.26 4.42
CA ASP A 47 -4.58 -3.80 3.55
C ASP A 47 -3.35 -3.45 4.38
N PHE A 48 -2.18 -4.00 4.02
CA PHE A 48 -0.90 -3.60 4.59
C PHE A 48 -0.08 -2.91 3.52
N PHE A 49 0.35 -1.68 3.80
CA PHE A 49 1.04 -0.82 2.83
C PHE A 49 2.45 -0.49 3.34
N ASP A 50 3.44 -1.23 2.87
CA ASP A 50 4.85 -1.03 3.17
C ASP A 50 5.50 -0.23 2.04
N TYR A 51 5.73 1.05 2.27
CA TYR A 51 6.28 1.95 1.25
C TYR A 51 7.45 2.78 1.78
N LYS A 52 8.34 3.13 0.85
CA LYS A 52 9.38 4.14 1.07
C LYS A 52 9.02 5.42 0.32
N SER A 53 8.74 6.46 1.11
CA SER A 53 8.46 7.80 0.60
C SER A 53 9.54 8.26 -0.38
N PRO A 54 9.16 8.74 -1.58
CA PRO A 54 10.12 9.13 -2.63
C PRO A 54 10.98 10.35 -2.32
N LEU A 55 10.60 11.14 -1.31
CA LEU A 55 11.06 12.50 -1.15
C LEU A 55 11.61 12.71 0.26
N CYS A 56 12.81 12.22 0.52
CA CYS A 56 13.55 12.48 1.76
C CYS A 56 13.63 14.00 2.10
N PHE A 57 13.50 14.91 1.12
CA PHE A 57 13.49 16.37 1.33
C PHE A 57 12.11 17.04 1.46
N LEU A 58 11.02 16.46 0.95
CA LEU A 58 9.65 16.99 1.19
C LEU A 58 8.94 16.24 2.34
N GLY A 59 9.54 15.15 2.84
CA GLY A 59 9.07 14.38 4.00
C GLY A 59 8.86 15.25 5.24
N HIS A 60 9.75 16.22 5.51
CA HIS A 60 9.60 17.10 6.68
C HIS A 60 8.32 17.96 6.71
N LEU A 61 7.70 18.24 5.56
CA LEU A 61 6.41 18.94 5.52
C LEU A 61 5.22 17.96 5.55
N ALA A 62 5.40 16.74 5.04
CA ALA A 62 4.39 15.68 5.08
C ALA A 62 4.29 14.99 6.46
N ASP A 63 5.38 14.97 7.25
CA ASP A 63 5.43 14.33 8.57
C ASP A 63 4.38 14.87 9.56
N ASN A 64 3.98 16.13 9.41
CA ASN A 64 2.91 16.71 10.24
C ASN A 64 1.50 16.22 9.88
N PHE A 65 1.31 15.65 8.68
CA PHE A 65 0.02 15.11 8.22
C PHE A 65 -0.05 13.58 8.31
N THR A 66 1.07 12.88 8.11
CA THR A 66 1.09 11.41 8.02
C THR A 66 1.10 10.71 9.38
N ASN A 67 1.46 11.40 10.48
CA ASN A 67 1.49 10.84 11.83
C ASN A 67 0.12 10.48 12.43
N ILE A 68 -0.98 10.75 11.74
CA ILE A 68 -2.34 10.44 12.23
C ILE A 68 -2.82 9.06 11.78
N TYR A 69 -2.20 8.46 10.75
CA TYR A 69 -2.67 7.19 10.15
C TYR A 69 -1.73 6.00 10.36
N GLN A 70 -0.54 6.19 10.93
CA GLN A 70 0.40 5.08 11.20
C GLN A 70 0.11 4.31 12.51
N ASN A 71 -1.03 4.53 13.15
CA ASN A 71 -1.39 3.85 14.40
C ASN A 71 -2.88 3.48 14.50
N GLN A 72 -3.45 2.91 13.43
CA GLN A 72 -4.57 1.96 13.52
C GLN A 72 -4.49 0.94 12.39
#